data_AF-A0A4Q3BXB8-F1
#
_entry.id   AF-A0A4Q3BXB8-F1
#
_cell.length_a   1.000
_cell.length_b   1.000
_cell.length_c   1.000
_cell.angle_alpha   90.00
_cell.angle_beta   90.00
_cell.angle_gamma   90.00
#
_symmetry.space_group_name_H-M   'P 1'
#
loop_
_entity.id
_entity.type
_entity.pdbx_description
1 polymer ?
#
loop_
_entity_poly.entity_id
_entity_poly.type
_entity_poly.pdbx_seq_one_letter_code
_entity_poly.pdbx_strand_id
1 'polypeptide(L)'
;NGYPRDVTDHDFIAFRNESYAIATKTQVLQQIPVVKIPNYAFRNNGNLQFEDVTKTWGMDVPSFSNGAAYADLDNDGTMDMIINNIDDEPFLYKNNSRKNDAGNNHYLQIQFKGSQQNKDGIGAWADIYYDHGKHQVYENTPFRGYLSTIQNIAHFGLGKINTVDSVVIKWQDGKQQTLTNIKADQTLKVDIANANKPFIFNAGGINTQSLFTEVTRDLGINYKHNDVDFADFNVQKLIPHKLSEYAPAIAVGDVDGNGFDDMVVGGTVKYPAQLFLQQANGKFIQRNLLASAANLTDKYKDEGLLLFDADGDGDLDLYAASGGYEDAPGSKSY
;
A
#
# COMPACT_ATOMS: atom_id res chain seq x y z
N ASN A 1 2.68 -16.21 -12.73
CA ASN A 1 2.79 -16.51 -14.18
C ASN A 1 4.11 -15.94 -14.66
N GLY A 2 4.93 -16.68 -15.41
CA GLY A 2 6.05 -16.04 -16.11
C GLY A 2 7.41 -16.71 -16.06
N TYR A 3 7.58 -17.89 -15.47
CA TYR A 3 8.76 -18.72 -15.75
C TYR A 3 8.31 -20.12 -16.15
N PRO A 4 8.77 -20.67 -17.30
CA PRO A 4 8.39 -22.01 -17.74
C PRO A 4 8.75 -23.10 -16.73
N ARG A 5 9.83 -22.90 -15.97
CA ARG A 5 10.32 -23.83 -14.95
C ARG A 5 10.62 -23.04 -13.68
N ASP A 6 9.95 -23.37 -12.61
CA ASP A 6 10.21 -22.76 -11.30
C ASP A 6 11.43 -23.42 -10.66
N VAL A 7 12.58 -22.76 -10.78
CA VAL A 7 13.84 -23.20 -10.14
C VAL A 7 13.89 -22.86 -8.64
N THR A 8 12.90 -22.11 -8.14
CA THR A 8 12.74 -21.74 -6.72
C THR A 8 11.75 -22.64 -5.97
N ASP A 9 11.13 -23.58 -6.67
CA ASP A 9 10.30 -24.63 -6.07
C ASP A 9 11.08 -25.39 -4.98
N HIS A 10 10.56 -25.38 -3.75
CA HIS A 10 11.23 -25.96 -2.58
C HIS A 10 11.30 -27.50 -2.65
N ASP A 11 10.31 -28.15 -3.25
CA ASP A 11 10.32 -29.60 -3.45
C ASP A 11 11.39 -29.98 -4.48
N PHE A 12 11.53 -29.19 -5.54
CA PHE A 12 12.64 -29.33 -6.49
C PHE A 12 13.99 -29.04 -5.85
N ILE A 13 14.12 -28.02 -5.00
CA ILE A 13 15.38 -27.71 -4.30
C ILE A 13 15.79 -28.88 -3.39
N ALA A 14 14.84 -29.49 -2.68
CA ALA A 14 15.08 -30.67 -1.85
C ALA A 14 15.53 -31.87 -2.71
N PHE A 15 14.80 -32.20 -3.78
CA PHE A 15 15.17 -33.26 -4.73
C PHE A 15 16.56 -33.03 -5.37
N ARG A 16 16.86 -31.79 -5.73
CA ARG A 16 18.12 -31.38 -6.36
C ARG A 16 19.33 -31.58 -5.45
N ASN A 17 19.20 -31.36 -4.14
CA ASN A 17 20.30 -31.53 -3.19
C ASN A 17 20.77 -32.99 -3.11
N GLU A 18 19.91 -33.97 -3.40
CA GLU A 18 20.24 -35.39 -3.39
C GLU A 18 20.63 -35.93 -4.78
N SER A 19 20.14 -35.31 -5.86
CA SER A 19 20.16 -35.90 -7.22
C SER A 19 21.39 -35.56 -8.09
N TYR A 20 22.19 -34.54 -7.75
CA TYR A 20 23.37 -34.15 -8.54
C TYR A 20 24.51 -35.18 -8.53
N ALA A 21 24.47 -36.17 -7.64
CA ALA A 21 25.49 -37.21 -7.55
C ALA A 21 25.52 -38.15 -8.77
N ILE A 22 24.41 -38.26 -9.54
CA ILE A 22 24.23 -39.29 -10.58
C ILE A 22 23.61 -38.79 -11.90
N ALA A 23 23.22 -37.50 -11.99
CA ALA A 23 22.58 -36.94 -13.18
C ALA A 23 23.18 -35.58 -13.57
N THR A 24 23.20 -35.28 -14.87
CA THR A 24 23.66 -33.98 -15.36
C THR A 24 22.67 -32.87 -15.01
N LYS A 25 23.16 -31.62 -14.90
CA LYS A 25 22.32 -30.45 -14.64
C LYS A 25 21.13 -30.33 -15.59
N THR A 26 21.33 -30.62 -16.88
CA THR A 26 20.26 -30.60 -17.87
C THR A 26 19.16 -31.61 -17.58
N GLN A 27 19.53 -32.85 -17.21
CA GLN A 27 18.56 -33.91 -16.88
C GLN A 27 17.75 -33.57 -15.62
N VAL A 28 18.41 -33.00 -14.60
CA VAL A 28 17.74 -32.56 -13.37
C VAL A 28 16.79 -31.40 -13.66
N LEU A 29 17.22 -30.39 -14.42
CA LEU A 29 16.37 -29.26 -14.81
C LEU A 29 15.16 -29.69 -15.64
N GLN A 30 15.29 -30.73 -16.47
CA GLN A 30 14.20 -31.30 -17.27
C GLN A 30 13.04 -31.86 -16.42
N GLN A 31 13.32 -32.29 -15.18
CA GLN A 31 12.30 -32.82 -14.26
C GLN A 31 11.43 -31.73 -13.63
N ILE A 32 11.83 -30.45 -13.68
CA ILE A 32 10.98 -29.35 -13.17
C ILE A 32 9.69 -29.31 -14.00
N PRO A 33 8.51 -29.40 -13.35
CA PRO A 33 7.24 -29.35 -14.06
C PRO A 33 7.07 -28.00 -14.76
N VAL A 34 6.42 -28.05 -15.93
CA VAL A 34 6.12 -26.88 -16.75
C VAL A 34 4.61 -26.65 -16.66
N VAL A 35 4.18 -25.66 -15.88
CA VAL A 35 2.76 -25.44 -15.57
C VAL A 35 2.32 -24.07 -16.09
N LYS A 36 1.56 -24.07 -17.20
CA LYS A 36 0.87 -22.87 -17.68
C LYS A 36 -0.34 -22.59 -16.78
N ILE A 37 -0.51 -21.33 -16.38
CA ILE A 37 -1.62 -20.89 -15.51
C ILE A 37 -2.35 -19.75 -16.23
N PRO A 38 -3.69 -19.68 -16.17
CA PRO A 38 -4.43 -18.56 -16.74
C PRO A 38 -4.09 -17.23 -16.07
N ASN A 39 -4.37 -16.14 -16.78
CA ASN A 39 -4.43 -14.81 -16.18
C ASN A 39 -5.79 -14.65 -15.50
N TYR A 40 -5.94 -13.63 -14.66
CA TYR A 40 -7.20 -13.33 -13.98
C TYR A 40 -7.66 -11.93 -14.34
N ALA A 41 -8.98 -11.77 -14.46
CA ALA A 41 -9.62 -10.49 -14.68
C ALA A 41 -10.75 -10.28 -13.67
N PHE A 42 -10.76 -9.10 -13.05
CA PHE A 42 -11.77 -8.73 -12.06
C PHE A 42 -12.47 -7.44 -12.47
N ARG A 43 -13.79 -7.45 -12.50
CA ARG A 43 -14.61 -6.25 -12.69
C ARG A 43 -14.89 -5.63 -11.33
N ASN A 44 -14.54 -4.35 -11.17
CA ASN A 44 -14.92 -3.56 -10.00
C ASN A 44 -16.42 -3.24 -10.08
N ASN A 45 -17.19 -3.75 -9.11
CA ASN A 45 -18.63 -3.52 -9.00
C ASN A 45 -18.98 -2.35 -8.06
N GLY A 46 -17.98 -1.65 -7.53
CA GLY A 46 -18.13 -0.62 -6.49
C GLY A 46 -18.17 -1.23 -5.09
N ASN A 47 -18.18 -0.37 -4.06
CA ASN A 47 -18.30 -0.77 -2.65
C ASN A 47 -17.29 -1.85 -2.22
N LEU A 48 -16.06 -1.78 -2.73
CA LEU A 48 -14.98 -2.76 -2.48
C LEU A 48 -15.30 -4.19 -2.94
N GLN A 49 -16.25 -4.36 -3.86
CA GLN A 49 -16.63 -5.65 -4.43
C GLN A 49 -16.06 -5.83 -5.83
N PHE A 50 -15.53 -7.03 -6.09
CA PHE A 50 -14.94 -7.41 -7.36
C PHE A 50 -15.51 -8.76 -7.81
N GLU A 51 -15.83 -8.86 -9.09
CA GLU A 51 -16.33 -10.09 -9.70
C GLU A 51 -15.29 -10.67 -10.64
N ASP A 52 -15.03 -11.97 -10.51
CA ASP A 52 -14.19 -12.71 -11.46
C ASP A 52 -14.90 -12.81 -12.81
N VAL A 53 -14.33 -12.12 -13.80
CA VAL A 53 -14.80 -12.08 -15.18
C VAL A 53 -13.86 -12.81 -16.14
N THR A 54 -12.88 -13.56 -15.61
CA THR A 54 -11.80 -14.20 -16.36
C THR A 54 -12.32 -15.02 -17.53
N LYS A 55 -13.28 -15.92 -17.29
CA LYS A 55 -13.89 -16.75 -18.34
C LYS A 55 -14.75 -15.94 -19.29
N THR A 56 -15.56 -15.04 -18.75
CA THR A 56 -16.50 -14.22 -19.53
C THR A 56 -15.78 -13.28 -20.51
N TRP A 57 -14.58 -12.83 -20.14
CA TRP A 57 -13.71 -12.01 -21.00
C TRP A 57 -12.70 -12.83 -21.80
N GLY A 58 -12.71 -14.16 -21.68
CA GLY A 58 -11.84 -15.08 -22.43
C GLY A 58 -10.36 -15.03 -22.01
N MET A 59 -10.06 -14.58 -20.79
CA MET A 59 -8.69 -14.44 -20.28
C MET A 59 -8.18 -15.70 -19.56
N ASP A 60 -8.90 -16.82 -19.68
CA ASP A 60 -8.61 -18.11 -19.05
C ASP A 60 -7.69 -19.03 -19.86
N VAL A 61 -7.10 -18.53 -20.95
CA VAL A 61 -6.08 -19.27 -21.73
C VAL A 61 -4.78 -19.35 -20.91
N PRO A 62 -4.33 -20.55 -20.50
CA PRO A 62 -3.11 -20.69 -19.70
C PRO A 62 -1.85 -20.34 -20.49
N SER A 63 -0.93 -19.58 -19.90
CA SER A 63 0.34 -19.23 -20.52
C SER A 63 1.46 -18.95 -19.52
N PHE A 64 2.66 -18.68 -20.05
CA PHE A 64 3.76 -18.07 -19.30
C PHE A 64 3.77 -16.56 -19.52
N SER A 65 2.70 -15.88 -19.13
CA SER A 65 2.62 -14.41 -19.18
C SER A 65 3.74 -13.78 -18.35
N ASN A 66 4.50 -12.85 -18.94
CA ASN A 66 5.58 -12.12 -18.26
C ASN A 66 5.37 -10.60 -18.25
N GLY A 67 4.38 -10.10 -18.99
CA GLY A 67 4.04 -8.69 -18.99
C GLY A 67 2.74 -8.42 -19.74
N ALA A 68 2.16 -7.27 -19.46
CA ALA A 68 0.96 -6.81 -20.12
C ALA A 68 0.99 -5.30 -20.32
N ALA A 69 0.44 -4.85 -21.44
CA ALA A 69 0.20 -3.45 -21.73
C ALA A 69 -1.24 -3.29 -22.24
N TYR A 70 -1.84 -2.15 -21.97
CA TYR A 70 -3.15 -1.79 -22.49
C TYR A 70 -3.07 -0.48 -23.27
N ALA A 71 -3.77 -0.43 -24.39
CA ALA A 71 -3.81 0.71 -25.30
C ALA A 71 -5.08 0.66 -26.15
N ASP A 72 -5.55 1.80 -26.64
CA ASP A 72 -6.59 1.86 -27.68
C ASP A 72 -5.92 1.72 -29.04
N LEU A 73 -5.72 0.47 -29.50
CA LEU A 73 -4.80 0.17 -30.61
C LEU A 73 -5.37 0.57 -31.97
N ASP A 74 -6.68 0.54 -32.12
CA ASP A 74 -7.38 0.90 -33.36
C ASP A 74 -8.11 2.25 -33.30
N ASN A 75 -7.96 2.98 -32.18
CA ASN A 75 -8.56 4.30 -31.93
C ASN A 75 -10.09 4.26 -31.95
N ASP A 76 -10.70 3.16 -31.49
CA ASP A 76 -12.15 3.00 -31.43
C ASP A 76 -12.76 3.53 -30.13
N GLY A 77 -11.92 3.95 -29.18
CA GLY A 77 -12.32 4.45 -27.88
C GLY A 77 -12.51 3.35 -26.84
N THR A 78 -11.98 2.15 -27.08
CA THR A 78 -11.95 1.06 -26.12
C THR A 78 -10.52 0.59 -25.90
N MET A 79 -10.23 0.16 -24.67
CA MET A 79 -8.88 -0.27 -24.32
C MET A 79 -8.70 -1.74 -24.66
N ASP A 80 -7.74 -2.03 -25.53
CA ASP A 80 -7.24 -3.37 -25.84
C ASP A 80 -6.11 -3.76 -24.89
N MET A 81 -5.81 -5.06 -24.85
CA MET A 81 -4.74 -5.61 -24.00
C MET A 81 -3.81 -6.51 -24.80
N ILE A 82 -2.51 -6.31 -24.60
CA ILE A 82 -1.45 -7.14 -25.14
C ILE A 82 -0.77 -7.84 -23.98
N ILE A 83 -0.58 -9.15 -24.07
CA ILE A 83 0.13 -9.95 -23.08
C ILE A 83 1.28 -10.66 -23.77
N ASN A 84 2.51 -10.46 -23.30
CA ASN A 84 3.64 -11.22 -23.81
C ASN A 84 3.78 -12.54 -23.05
N ASN A 85 3.92 -13.61 -23.82
CA ASN A 85 4.10 -14.96 -23.32
C ASN A 85 5.53 -15.42 -23.63
N ILE A 86 6.15 -16.15 -22.70
CA ILE A 86 7.47 -16.75 -22.94
C ILE A 86 7.32 -17.96 -23.86
N ASP A 87 8.18 -18.03 -24.89
CA ASP A 87 8.26 -19.11 -25.87
C ASP A 87 6.92 -19.41 -26.58
N ASP A 88 6.04 -18.39 -26.67
CA ASP A 88 4.70 -18.51 -27.23
C ASP A 88 4.29 -17.19 -27.91
N GLU A 89 3.24 -17.24 -28.71
CA GLU A 89 2.69 -16.03 -29.34
C GLU A 89 2.12 -15.07 -28.29
N PRO A 90 2.22 -13.74 -28.50
CA PRO A 90 1.58 -12.78 -27.62
C PRO A 90 0.06 -12.89 -27.75
N PHE A 91 -0.64 -12.72 -26.63
CA PHE A 91 -2.09 -12.57 -26.68
C PHE A 91 -2.47 -11.13 -27.00
N LEU A 92 -3.41 -10.96 -27.93
CA LEU A 92 -4.02 -9.69 -28.25
C LEU A 92 -5.53 -9.80 -27.98
N TYR A 93 -5.98 -9.13 -26.93
CA TYR A 93 -7.39 -9.04 -26.57
C TYR A 93 -7.96 -7.74 -27.10
N LYS A 94 -8.84 -7.86 -28.08
CA LYS A 94 -9.59 -6.72 -28.62
C LYS A 94 -10.86 -6.47 -27.79
N ASN A 95 -11.02 -5.27 -27.28
CA ASN A 95 -12.25 -4.87 -26.62
C ASN A 95 -13.30 -4.51 -27.69
N ASN A 96 -14.41 -5.26 -27.71
CA ASN A 96 -15.48 -5.03 -28.70
C ASN A 96 -16.71 -4.36 -28.10
N SER A 97 -16.62 -3.83 -26.86
CA SER A 97 -17.78 -3.26 -26.14
C SER A 97 -18.49 -2.16 -26.94
N ARG A 98 -17.73 -1.19 -27.48
CA ARG A 98 -18.30 -0.08 -28.24
C ARG A 98 -18.75 -0.47 -29.65
N LYS A 99 -18.06 -1.42 -30.29
CA LYS A 99 -18.53 -2.03 -31.55
C LYS A 99 -19.89 -2.72 -31.36
N ASN A 100 -20.09 -3.37 -30.22
CA ASN A 100 -21.31 -4.11 -29.92
C ASN A 100 -22.45 -3.18 -29.46
N ASP A 101 -22.14 -2.10 -28.74
CA ASP A 101 -23.14 -1.19 -28.18
C ASP A 101 -22.57 0.22 -27.94
N ALA A 102 -22.42 1.00 -29.02
CA ALA A 102 -21.84 2.34 -28.93
C ALA A 102 -22.66 3.31 -28.07
N GLY A 103 -23.98 3.12 -27.97
CA GLY A 103 -24.87 4.02 -27.22
C GLY A 103 -24.76 3.89 -25.70
N ASN A 104 -24.19 2.78 -25.21
CA ASN A 104 -23.96 2.56 -23.78
C ASN A 104 -22.48 2.45 -23.41
N ASN A 105 -21.56 2.69 -24.35
CA ASN A 105 -20.12 2.59 -24.15
C ASN A 105 -19.40 3.84 -24.65
N HIS A 106 -19.73 4.98 -24.05
CA HIS A 106 -19.05 6.25 -24.29
C HIS A 106 -17.72 6.32 -23.55
N TYR A 107 -16.80 7.15 -24.06
CA TYR A 107 -15.49 7.35 -23.46
C TYR A 107 -15.05 8.81 -23.46
N LEU A 108 -14.03 9.13 -22.67
CA LEU A 108 -13.25 10.34 -22.84
C LEU A 108 -11.78 9.98 -22.69
N GLN A 109 -10.97 10.38 -23.66
CA GLN A 109 -9.52 10.31 -23.56
C GLN A 109 -8.94 11.70 -23.33
N ILE A 110 -7.81 11.79 -22.61
CA ILE A 110 -7.08 13.05 -22.40
C ILE A 110 -5.62 12.87 -22.78
N GLN A 111 -5.17 13.66 -23.75
CA GLN A 111 -3.76 13.78 -24.14
C GLN A 111 -3.17 15.04 -23.52
N PHE A 112 -2.10 14.87 -22.75
CA PHE A 112 -1.42 15.96 -22.07
C PHE A 112 -0.30 16.54 -22.93
N LYS A 113 -0.21 17.87 -22.96
CA LYS A 113 0.92 18.63 -23.47
C LYS A 113 1.44 19.50 -22.33
N GLY A 114 2.58 19.11 -21.77
CA GLY A 114 3.21 19.82 -20.67
C GLY A 114 4.26 20.83 -21.13
N SER A 115 5.18 21.17 -20.23
CA SER A 115 6.18 22.22 -20.44
C SER A 115 7.37 21.73 -21.27
N GLN A 116 8.35 22.60 -21.53
CA GLN A 116 9.58 22.19 -22.22
C GLN A 116 10.38 21.11 -21.46
N GLN A 117 10.33 21.10 -20.12
CA GLN A 117 11.03 20.13 -19.28
C GLN A 117 10.19 18.87 -18.99
N ASN A 118 8.87 18.94 -19.17
CA ASN A 118 7.94 17.83 -18.96
C ASN A 118 6.91 17.81 -20.10
N LYS A 119 7.37 17.46 -21.32
CA LYS A 119 6.59 17.61 -22.56
C LYS A 119 5.28 16.84 -22.55
N ASP A 120 5.28 15.70 -21.89
CA ASP A 120 4.12 14.82 -21.82
C ASP A 120 3.27 15.03 -20.57
N GLY A 121 3.62 16.03 -19.73
CA GLY A 121 2.84 16.36 -18.54
C GLY A 121 2.81 15.24 -17.50
N ILE A 122 3.88 14.46 -17.37
CA ILE A 122 3.98 13.35 -16.41
C ILE A 122 3.72 13.86 -15.00
N GLY A 123 2.90 13.13 -14.25
CA GLY A 123 2.42 13.48 -12.92
C GLY A 123 1.21 14.42 -12.91
N ALA A 124 0.74 14.96 -14.05
CA ALA A 124 -0.50 15.74 -14.05
C ALA A 124 -1.69 14.87 -13.63
N TRP A 125 -2.63 15.45 -12.88
CA TRP A 125 -3.87 14.77 -12.49
C TRP A 125 -5.03 15.27 -13.35
N ALA A 126 -5.91 14.37 -13.73
CA ALA A 126 -7.18 14.68 -14.40
C ALA A 126 -8.34 14.17 -13.55
N ASP A 127 -9.16 15.09 -13.09
CA ASP A 127 -10.43 14.81 -12.42
C ASP A 127 -11.56 15.07 -13.42
N ILE A 128 -12.47 14.12 -13.58
CA ILE A 128 -13.69 14.31 -14.35
C ILE A 128 -14.91 14.23 -13.44
N TYR A 129 -15.83 15.18 -13.59
CA TYR A 129 -17.12 15.21 -12.90
C TYR A 129 -18.24 15.14 -13.93
N TYR A 130 -19.18 14.23 -13.72
CA TYR A 130 -20.25 13.94 -14.66
C TYR A 130 -21.44 13.32 -13.93
N ASP A 131 -22.60 13.28 -14.59
CA ASP A 131 -23.79 12.53 -14.15
C ASP A 131 -24.13 12.75 -12.66
N HIS A 132 -24.40 14.00 -12.30
CA HIS A 132 -24.95 14.39 -11.00
C HIS A 132 -24.12 13.91 -9.79
N GLY A 133 -22.80 13.99 -9.90
CA GLY A 133 -21.88 13.75 -8.78
C GLY A 133 -20.95 12.55 -8.94
N LYS A 134 -20.95 11.86 -10.09
CA LYS A 134 -19.90 10.89 -10.39
C LYS A 134 -18.57 11.61 -10.60
N HIS A 135 -17.51 10.96 -10.12
CA HIS A 135 -16.15 11.47 -10.16
C HIS A 135 -15.20 10.33 -10.50
N GLN A 136 -14.34 10.53 -11.49
CA GLN A 136 -13.22 9.63 -11.78
C GLN A 136 -11.93 10.44 -11.80
N VAL A 137 -10.83 9.79 -11.43
CA VAL A 137 -9.52 10.41 -11.31
C VAL A 137 -8.50 9.58 -12.05
N TYR A 138 -7.59 10.27 -12.75
CA TYR A 138 -6.44 9.66 -13.39
C TYR A 138 -5.18 10.48 -13.10
N GLU A 139 -4.12 9.81 -12.68
CA GLU A 139 -2.78 10.40 -12.64
C GLU A 139 -2.02 10.02 -13.91
N ASN A 140 -1.43 11.01 -14.58
CA ASN A 140 -0.67 10.85 -15.81
C ASN A 140 0.71 10.24 -15.54
N THR A 141 0.70 8.96 -15.25
CA THR A 141 1.88 8.12 -15.07
C THR A 141 1.72 6.85 -15.91
N PRO A 142 2.53 6.65 -16.96
CA PRO A 142 2.44 5.47 -17.81
C PRO A 142 3.20 4.27 -17.24
N PHE A 143 3.87 4.40 -16.09
CA PHE A 143 4.69 3.34 -15.50
C PHE A 143 3.80 2.31 -14.78
N ARG A 144 3.91 1.03 -15.13
CA ARG A 144 3.05 -0.04 -14.60
C ARG A 144 3.86 -1.29 -14.24
N GLY A 145 4.53 -1.24 -13.09
CA GLY A 145 5.37 -2.33 -12.60
C GLY A 145 6.81 -2.26 -13.09
N TYR A 146 7.56 -3.35 -12.90
CA TYR A 146 8.98 -3.40 -13.22
C TYR A 146 9.24 -3.27 -14.72
N LEU A 147 10.05 -2.28 -15.11
CA LEU A 147 10.46 -2.01 -16.50
C LEU A 147 9.31 -1.97 -17.52
N SER A 148 8.14 -1.51 -17.10
CA SER A 148 6.90 -1.60 -17.89
C SER A 148 6.23 -0.24 -18.07
N THR A 149 5.68 -0.02 -19.27
CA THR A 149 4.98 1.21 -19.66
C THR A 149 3.71 0.90 -20.46
N ILE A 150 2.76 1.83 -20.45
CA ILE A 150 1.53 1.78 -21.25
C ILE A 150 1.41 3.02 -22.16
N GLN A 151 0.33 3.11 -22.94
CA GLN A 151 0.02 4.35 -23.66
C GLN A 151 -0.07 5.54 -22.70
N ASN A 152 0.43 6.70 -23.13
CA ASN A 152 0.44 7.91 -22.30
C ASN A 152 -0.78 8.82 -22.60
N ILE A 153 -1.97 8.22 -22.48
CA ILE A 153 -3.27 8.85 -22.69
C ILE A 153 -4.17 8.43 -21.54
N ALA A 154 -4.75 9.38 -20.81
CA ALA A 154 -5.77 9.06 -19.82
C ALA A 154 -7.02 8.55 -20.52
N HIS A 155 -7.63 7.49 -20.01
CA HIS A 155 -8.85 6.93 -20.57
C HIS A 155 -9.91 6.81 -19.47
N PHE A 156 -11.11 7.30 -19.76
CA PHE A 156 -12.27 7.23 -18.88
C PHE A 156 -13.43 6.56 -19.63
N GLY A 157 -13.94 5.44 -19.09
CA GLY A 157 -15.20 4.87 -19.54
C GLY A 157 -16.37 5.62 -18.91
N LEU A 158 -17.33 6.05 -19.73
CA LEU A 158 -18.47 6.88 -19.32
C LEU A 158 -19.81 6.13 -19.38
N GLY A 159 -19.83 4.92 -19.92
CA GLY A 159 -21.05 4.13 -20.07
C GLY A 159 -22.06 4.85 -20.96
N LYS A 160 -23.26 5.13 -20.43
CA LYS A 160 -24.34 5.81 -21.17
C LYS A 160 -24.20 7.33 -21.23
N ILE A 161 -23.21 7.89 -20.53
CA ILE A 161 -23.08 9.33 -20.36
C ILE A 161 -22.32 9.92 -21.54
N ASN A 162 -22.95 10.86 -22.25
CA ASN A 162 -22.40 11.46 -23.46
C ASN A 162 -21.78 12.86 -23.25
N THR A 163 -21.83 13.39 -22.02
CA THR A 163 -21.30 14.70 -21.66
C THR A 163 -20.71 14.66 -20.26
N VAL A 164 -19.50 15.19 -20.12
CA VAL A 164 -18.79 15.40 -18.85
C VAL A 164 -18.97 16.86 -18.45
N ASP A 165 -19.48 17.09 -17.24
CA ASP A 165 -19.78 18.44 -16.73
C ASP A 165 -18.52 19.27 -16.61
N SER A 166 -17.45 18.68 -16.04
CA SER A 166 -16.15 19.33 -15.95
C SER A 166 -14.97 18.36 -15.95
N VAL A 167 -13.87 18.81 -16.56
CA VAL A 167 -12.55 18.19 -16.55
C VAL A 167 -11.59 19.18 -15.88
N VAL A 168 -11.03 18.81 -14.73
CA VAL A 168 -10.05 19.62 -14.01
C VAL A 168 -8.67 18.97 -14.17
N ILE A 169 -7.75 19.69 -14.80
CA ILE A 169 -6.36 19.25 -14.94
C ILE A 169 -5.51 20.00 -13.92
N LYS A 170 -4.80 19.25 -13.08
CA LYS A 170 -3.93 19.78 -12.03
C LYS A 170 -2.48 19.43 -12.39
N TRP A 171 -1.67 20.44 -12.63
CA TRP A 171 -0.30 20.30 -13.12
C TRP A 171 0.71 20.32 -11.98
N GLN A 172 1.89 19.76 -12.24
CA GLN A 172 2.98 19.65 -11.28
C GLN A 172 3.64 21.00 -10.94
N ASP A 173 3.37 22.06 -11.69
CA ASP A 173 3.84 23.43 -11.40
C ASP A 173 2.91 24.20 -10.44
N GLY A 174 1.92 23.52 -9.85
CA GLY A 174 0.96 24.14 -8.95
C GLY A 174 -0.08 25.01 -9.67
N LYS A 175 -0.35 24.74 -10.95
CA LYS A 175 -1.44 25.36 -11.71
C LYS A 175 -2.50 24.34 -12.08
N GLN A 176 -3.69 24.85 -12.39
CA GLN A 176 -4.79 24.07 -12.91
C GLN A 176 -5.52 24.79 -14.05
N GLN A 177 -6.26 24.00 -14.81
CA GLN A 177 -7.26 24.46 -15.76
C GLN A 177 -8.54 23.64 -15.58
N THR A 178 -9.67 24.24 -15.93
CA THR A 178 -10.97 23.58 -15.90
C THR A 178 -11.61 23.76 -17.26
N LEU A 179 -12.03 22.66 -17.86
CA LEU A 179 -12.87 22.65 -19.05
C LEU A 179 -14.25 22.15 -18.66
N THR A 180 -15.31 22.69 -19.25
CA THR A 180 -16.70 22.34 -18.90
C THR A 180 -17.49 21.92 -20.13
N ASN A 181 -18.58 21.18 -19.92
CA ASN A 181 -19.50 20.72 -20.97
C ASN A 181 -18.77 19.97 -22.09
N ILE A 182 -17.94 19.00 -21.71
CA ILE A 182 -17.10 18.24 -22.64
C ILE A 182 -17.89 17.05 -23.18
N LYS A 183 -18.09 17.00 -24.50
CA LYS A 183 -18.72 15.85 -25.14
C LYS A 183 -17.88 14.59 -24.94
N ALA A 184 -18.52 13.45 -24.78
CA ALA A 184 -17.87 12.16 -24.84
C ALA A 184 -17.39 11.83 -26.27
N ASP A 185 -16.78 10.65 -26.40
CA ASP A 185 -16.31 10.03 -27.63
C ASP A 185 -15.25 10.81 -28.38
N GLN A 186 -14.28 11.34 -27.62
CA GLN A 186 -13.16 12.09 -28.17
C GLN A 186 -11.89 11.98 -27.33
N THR A 187 -10.79 12.34 -27.97
CA THR A 187 -9.51 12.62 -27.31
C THR A 187 -9.36 14.13 -27.09
N LEU A 188 -9.54 14.56 -25.85
CA LEU A 188 -9.34 15.95 -25.44
C LEU A 188 -7.84 16.23 -25.30
N LYS A 189 -7.34 17.25 -26.01
CA LYS A 189 -5.96 17.74 -25.85
C LYS A 189 -5.91 18.85 -24.82
N VAL A 190 -5.12 18.68 -23.78
CA VAL A 190 -4.92 19.68 -22.72
C VAL A 190 -3.48 20.17 -22.75
N ASP A 191 -3.27 21.47 -22.56
CA ASP A 191 -1.98 22.13 -22.67
C ASP A 191 -1.73 22.96 -21.41
N ILE A 192 -0.61 22.73 -20.73
CA ILE A 192 -0.21 23.46 -19.53
C ILE A 192 -0.18 24.98 -19.75
N ALA A 193 0.02 25.46 -20.98
CA ALA A 193 -0.04 26.87 -21.32
C ALA A 193 -1.42 27.50 -21.02
N ASN A 194 -2.49 26.70 -20.97
CA ASN A 194 -3.84 27.13 -20.64
C ASN A 194 -4.16 27.06 -19.14
N ALA A 195 -3.22 26.58 -18.31
CA ALA A 195 -3.36 26.54 -16.87
C ALA A 195 -3.07 27.91 -16.26
N ASN A 196 -4.12 28.63 -15.90
CA ASN A 196 -4.04 30.01 -15.40
C ASN A 196 -4.52 30.17 -13.94
N LYS A 197 -5.05 29.11 -13.33
CA LYS A 197 -5.48 29.14 -11.94
C LYS A 197 -4.41 28.48 -11.06
N PRO A 198 -4.04 29.06 -9.91
CA PRO A 198 -3.19 28.37 -8.95
C PRO A 198 -3.93 27.14 -8.39
N PHE A 199 -3.17 26.10 -8.08
CA PHE A 199 -3.62 24.88 -7.43
C PHE A 199 -2.57 24.42 -6.41
N ILE A 200 -3.05 24.03 -5.24
CA ILE A 200 -2.23 23.45 -4.18
C ILE A 200 -2.82 22.08 -3.90
N PHE A 201 -1.97 21.05 -3.94
CA PHE A 201 -2.36 19.73 -3.44
C PHE A 201 -2.63 19.85 -1.93
N ASN A 202 -3.89 19.97 -1.56
CA ASN A 202 -4.29 19.82 -0.17
C ASN A 202 -4.10 18.35 0.19
N ALA A 203 -3.11 18.05 1.04
CA ALA A 203 -3.13 16.82 1.82
C ALA A 203 -4.50 16.79 2.51
N GLY A 204 -5.25 15.69 2.37
CA GLY A 204 -6.67 15.60 2.73
C GLY A 204 -6.96 16.28 4.08
N GLY A 205 -8.04 17.06 4.13
CA GLY A 205 -8.46 17.72 5.37
C GLY A 205 -8.67 16.71 6.49
N ILE A 206 -8.41 17.13 7.73
CA ILE A 206 -8.74 16.33 8.92
C ILE A 206 -10.24 16.02 8.84
N ASN A 207 -10.59 14.73 8.84
CA ASN A 207 -11.98 14.32 8.86
C ASN A 207 -12.63 14.81 10.17
N THR A 208 -13.49 15.83 10.06
CA THR A 208 -14.19 16.43 11.20
C THR A 208 -15.28 15.52 11.79
N GLN A 209 -15.61 14.41 11.12
CA GLN A 209 -16.50 13.35 11.60
C GLN A 209 -15.72 12.10 12.03
N SER A 210 -14.46 12.25 12.40
CA SER A 210 -13.71 11.15 13.01
C SER A 210 -14.33 10.75 14.36
N LEU A 211 -14.35 9.45 14.65
CA LEU A 211 -14.79 8.93 15.95
C LEU A 211 -13.81 9.28 17.09
N PHE A 212 -12.57 9.64 16.73
CA PHE A 212 -11.48 9.94 17.66
C PHE A 212 -10.79 11.25 17.27
N THR A 213 -10.37 12.02 18.26
CA THR A 213 -9.60 13.26 18.10
C THR A 213 -8.19 13.05 18.64
N GLU A 214 -7.18 13.50 17.89
CA GLU A 214 -5.78 13.53 18.35
C GLU A 214 -5.62 14.60 19.43
N VAL A 215 -5.19 14.23 20.64
CA VAL A 215 -5.10 15.13 21.81
C VAL A 215 -3.72 15.13 22.48
N THR A 216 -2.76 14.37 21.96
CA THR A 216 -1.47 14.08 22.62
C THR A 216 -0.76 15.37 23.05
N ARG A 217 -0.71 16.37 22.17
CA ARG A 217 -0.08 17.67 22.45
C ARG A 217 -0.86 18.50 23.46
N ASP A 218 -2.19 18.49 23.40
CA ASP A 218 -3.06 19.24 24.31
C ASP A 218 -2.97 18.68 25.74
N LEU A 219 -2.79 17.35 25.86
CA LEU A 219 -2.53 16.65 27.11
C LEU A 219 -1.09 16.82 27.62
N GLY A 220 -0.21 17.48 26.86
CA GLY A 220 1.18 17.73 27.25
C GLY A 220 2.13 16.53 27.07
N ILE A 221 1.69 15.48 26.36
CA ILE A 221 2.51 14.29 26.09
C ILE A 221 3.43 14.60 24.90
N ASN A 222 4.74 14.49 25.11
CA ASN A 222 5.76 14.69 24.07
C ASN A 222 6.57 13.41 23.79
N TYR A 223 6.06 12.27 24.24
CA TYR A 223 6.75 11.00 24.12
C TYR A 223 6.79 10.51 22.67
N LYS A 224 7.97 10.07 22.28
CA LYS A 224 8.20 9.33 21.06
C LYS A 224 8.99 8.09 21.43
N HIS A 225 8.43 6.92 21.15
CA HIS A 225 9.13 5.67 21.32
C HIS A 225 10.39 5.66 20.44
N ASN A 226 11.51 5.19 21.00
CA ASN A 226 12.76 5.03 20.28
C ASN A 226 13.34 3.66 20.61
N ASP A 227 13.96 3.05 19.61
CA ASP A 227 14.64 1.78 19.74
C ASP A 227 15.81 1.69 18.77
N VAL A 228 16.62 0.65 18.92
CA VAL A 228 17.66 0.29 17.97
C VAL A 228 17.03 -0.53 16.84
N ASP A 229 17.25 -0.10 15.61
CA ASP A 229 16.80 -0.85 14.44
C ASP A 229 17.50 -2.21 14.37
N PHE A 230 16.70 -3.28 14.21
CA PHE A 230 17.15 -4.64 14.02
C PHE A 230 16.51 -5.23 12.77
N ALA A 231 17.22 -6.08 12.03
CA ALA A 231 16.69 -6.65 10.79
C ALA A 231 16.27 -8.11 11.01
N ASP A 232 15.08 -8.32 11.57
CA ASP A 232 14.52 -9.64 11.88
C ASP A 232 14.54 -10.61 10.69
N PHE A 233 14.40 -10.10 9.47
CA PHE A 233 14.42 -10.88 8.24
C PHE A 233 15.77 -11.56 7.98
N ASN A 234 16.86 -11.09 8.62
CA ASN A 234 18.14 -11.77 8.61
C ASN A 234 18.12 -13.05 9.47
N VAL A 235 17.27 -13.10 10.48
CA VAL A 235 17.02 -14.29 11.32
C VAL A 235 15.97 -15.18 10.67
N GLN A 236 14.80 -14.61 10.33
CA GLN A 236 13.69 -15.34 9.71
C GLN A 236 13.09 -14.53 8.55
N LYS A 237 13.46 -14.89 7.32
CA LYS A 237 13.14 -14.13 6.09
C LYS A 237 11.66 -13.97 5.78
N LEU A 238 10.82 -14.91 6.21
CA LEU A 238 9.42 -15.01 5.79
C LEU A 238 8.43 -14.56 6.89
N ILE A 239 8.90 -13.92 7.97
CA ILE A 239 7.96 -13.29 8.92
C ILE A 239 7.23 -12.12 8.23
N PRO A 240 5.94 -11.89 8.52
CA PRO A 240 5.16 -10.83 7.89
C PRO A 240 5.52 -9.42 8.39
N HIS A 241 6.12 -9.31 9.58
CA HIS A 241 6.51 -8.06 10.23
C HIS A 241 7.63 -8.32 11.25
N LYS A 242 8.30 -7.26 11.70
CA LYS A 242 9.41 -7.34 12.66
C LYS A 242 8.87 -7.64 14.06
N LEU A 243 9.29 -8.76 14.65
CA LEU A 243 8.99 -9.12 16.04
C LEU A 243 9.77 -8.26 17.03
N SER A 244 10.96 -7.78 16.64
CA SER A 244 11.77 -6.83 17.43
C SER A 244 11.08 -5.48 17.68
N GLU A 245 10.02 -5.14 16.94
CA GLU A 245 9.29 -3.87 17.06
C GLU A 245 7.92 -4.01 17.74
N TYR A 246 7.73 -5.04 18.58
CA TYR A 246 6.50 -5.21 19.35
C TYR A 246 6.39 -4.30 20.59
N ALA A 247 7.49 -3.64 20.96
CA ALA A 247 7.52 -2.61 21.98
C ALA A 247 7.06 -1.23 21.42
N PRO A 248 6.58 -0.31 22.27
CA PRO A 248 6.44 -0.45 23.72
C PRO A 248 5.09 -1.04 24.12
N ALA A 249 5.08 -1.84 25.18
CA ALA A 249 3.85 -2.15 25.90
C ALA A 249 3.35 -0.92 26.70
N ILE A 250 2.05 -0.89 26.99
CA ILE A 250 1.42 0.16 27.81
C ILE A 250 0.51 -0.49 28.84
N ALA A 251 0.59 -0.05 30.10
CA ALA A 251 -0.39 -0.34 31.15
C ALA A 251 -1.00 0.97 31.66
N VAL A 252 -2.26 0.90 32.07
CA VAL A 252 -3.04 2.06 32.55
C VAL A 252 -3.66 1.73 33.89
N GLY A 253 -3.56 2.65 34.84
CA GLY A 253 -4.12 2.54 36.19
C GLY A 253 -3.70 3.71 37.07
N ASP A 254 -4.40 3.93 38.18
CA ASP A 254 -4.10 4.99 39.16
C ASP A 254 -2.89 4.60 40.02
N VAL A 255 -1.69 4.99 39.58
CA VAL A 255 -0.41 4.57 40.19
C VAL A 255 -0.07 5.45 41.39
N ASP A 256 -0.54 6.69 41.44
CA ASP A 256 -0.30 7.61 42.56
C ASP A 256 -1.49 7.79 43.53
N GLY A 257 -2.61 7.10 43.27
CA GLY A 257 -3.80 7.06 44.13
C GLY A 257 -4.62 8.34 44.11
N ASN A 258 -4.49 9.16 43.06
CA ASN A 258 -5.16 10.45 42.93
C ASN A 258 -6.57 10.37 42.32
N GLY A 259 -7.00 9.19 41.91
CA GLY A 259 -8.29 8.90 41.28
C GLY A 259 -8.32 9.08 39.76
N PHE A 260 -7.16 9.27 39.11
CA PHE A 260 -7.02 9.43 37.66
C PHE A 260 -6.20 8.30 37.04
N ASP A 261 -6.42 8.03 35.75
CA ASP A 261 -5.68 6.99 35.04
C ASP A 261 -4.28 7.49 34.68
N ASP A 262 -3.24 6.87 35.25
CA ASP A 262 -1.86 7.06 34.83
C ASP A 262 -1.48 6.05 33.74
N MET A 263 -0.39 6.31 33.04
CA MET A 263 0.13 5.39 32.02
C MET A 263 1.58 5.02 32.30
N VAL A 264 1.87 3.73 32.26
CA VAL A 264 3.24 3.21 32.19
C VAL A 264 3.51 2.74 30.77
N VAL A 265 4.57 3.25 30.16
CA VAL A 265 5.03 2.86 28.82
C VAL A 265 6.35 2.12 28.95
N GLY A 266 6.41 0.94 28.36
CA GLY A 266 7.55 0.04 28.40
C GLY A 266 8.83 0.66 27.83
N GLY A 267 9.95 0.29 28.42
CA GLY A 267 11.29 0.63 27.97
C GLY A 267 11.83 -0.34 26.93
N THR A 268 12.97 0.04 26.38
CA THR A 268 13.81 -0.78 25.51
C THR A 268 15.20 -0.90 26.12
N VAL A 269 16.10 -1.63 25.45
CA VAL A 269 17.49 -1.81 25.89
C VAL A 269 18.21 -0.50 26.17
N LYS A 270 17.91 0.57 25.42
CA LYS A 270 18.59 1.88 25.56
C LYS A 270 17.75 2.95 26.23
N TYR A 271 16.43 2.80 26.22
CA TYR A 271 15.51 3.86 26.63
C TYR A 271 14.65 3.34 27.79
N PRO A 272 14.70 3.98 28.97
CA PRO A 272 13.99 3.50 30.14
C PRO A 272 12.47 3.62 29.95
N ALA A 273 11.74 2.73 30.60
CA ALA A 273 10.29 2.84 30.75
C ALA A 273 9.90 4.22 31.30
N GLN A 274 8.77 4.72 30.83
CA GLN A 274 8.25 6.05 31.18
C GLN A 274 6.96 5.91 31.98
N LEU A 275 6.75 6.84 32.91
CA LEU A 275 5.53 7.01 33.67
C LEU A 275 4.93 8.37 33.33
N PHE A 276 3.64 8.37 33.02
CA PHE A 276 2.83 9.56 32.75
C PHE A 276 1.76 9.65 33.83
N LEU A 277 1.92 10.62 34.73
CA LEU A 277 0.96 10.85 35.82
C LEU A 277 -0.11 11.84 35.38
N GLN A 278 -1.37 11.43 35.34
CA GLN A 278 -2.47 12.31 35.00
C GLN A 278 -2.74 13.30 36.14
N GLN A 279 -2.93 14.55 35.78
CA GLN A 279 -3.25 15.63 36.71
C GLN A 279 -4.74 15.96 36.61
N ALA A 280 -5.31 16.58 37.64
CA ALA A 280 -6.74 16.97 37.67
C ALA A 280 -7.19 17.89 36.53
N ASN A 281 -6.26 18.53 35.80
CA ASN A 281 -6.54 19.33 34.61
C ASN A 281 -6.51 18.51 33.30
N GLY A 282 -6.38 17.19 33.38
CA GLY A 282 -6.29 16.24 32.27
C GLY A 282 -4.90 16.11 31.64
N LYS A 283 -3.93 16.96 32.00
CA LYS A 283 -2.56 16.89 31.45
C LYS A 283 -1.71 15.85 32.18
N PHE A 284 -0.64 15.41 31.52
CA PHE A 284 0.28 14.42 32.07
C PHE A 284 1.61 15.03 32.47
N ILE A 285 2.15 14.56 33.59
CA ILE A 285 3.55 14.78 33.98
C ILE A 285 4.33 13.52 33.59
N GLN A 286 5.28 13.68 32.66
CA GLN A 286 6.15 12.60 32.21
C GLN A 286 7.42 12.53 33.06
N ARG A 287 7.82 11.31 33.44
CA ARG A 287 9.14 11.01 34.03
C ARG A 287 9.59 9.59 33.68
N ASN A 288 10.86 9.27 33.92
CA ASN A 288 11.30 7.88 33.93
C ASN A 288 10.54 7.11 35.04
N LEU A 289 10.15 5.88 34.75
CA LEU A 289 9.49 5.00 35.72
C LEU A 289 10.38 4.78 36.96
N LEU A 290 11.68 4.58 36.75
CA LEU A 290 12.68 4.42 37.81
C LEU A 290 13.60 5.65 37.89
N ALA A 291 13.91 6.09 39.10
CA ALA A 291 14.69 7.31 39.36
C ALA A 291 16.17 7.20 38.99
N SER A 292 16.75 6.00 39.05
CA SER A 292 18.07 5.69 38.50
C SER A 292 17.89 4.88 37.21
N ALA A 293 18.65 5.22 36.17
CA ALA A 293 18.84 4.29 35.08
C ALA A 293 19.48 3.05 35.69
N ALA A 294 18.70 1.97 35.87
CA ALA A 294 19.27 0.68 36.19
C ALA A 294 20.41 0.44 35.19
N ASN A 295 21.52 -0.16 35.64
CA ASN A 295 22.54 -0.60 34.70
C ASN A 295 21.89 -1.63 33.78
N LEU A 296 21.38 -1.17 32.63
CA LEU A 296 20.76 -1.98 31.59
C LEU A 296 21.88 -2.75 30.87
N THR A 297 22.54 -3.67 31.59
CA THR A 297 23.50 -4.60 31.01
C THR A 297 22.80 -5.75 30.31
N ASP A 298 21.52 -5.96 30.62
CA ASP A 298 20.67 -6.96 29.99
C ASP A 298 19.92 -6.35 28.81
N LYS A 299 19.75 -7.13 27.73
CA LYS A 299 19.23 -6.68 26.43
C LYS A 299 17.75 -7.02 26.22
N TYR A 300 16.93 -6.86 27.24
CA TYR A 300 15.49 -7.12 27.12
C TYR A 300 14.69 -5.82 26.99
N LYS A 301 13.49 -5.94 26.42
CA LYS A 301 12.49 -4.88 26.26
C LYS A 301 11.25 -5.21 27.07
N ASP A 302 10.50 -4.20 27.47
CA ASP A 302 9.22 -4.41 28.15
C ASP A 302 8.12 -4.68 27.11
N GLU A 303 7.88 -5.96 26.81
CA GLU A 303 6.93 -6.42 25.78
C GLU A 303 5.52 -6.65 26.31
N GLY A 304 5.35 -6.77 27.63
CA GLY A 304 4.06 -6.80 28.30
C GLY A 304 4.12 -6.06 29.63
N LEU A 305 3.08 -5.28 29.92
CA LEU A 305 2.93 -4.57 31.20
C LEU A 305 1.52 -4.80 31.75
N LEU A 306 1.41 -4.96 33.06
CA LEU A 306 0.15 -5.05 33.78
C LEU A 306 0.26 -4.31 35.11
N LEU A 307 -0.69 -3.41 35.37
CA LEU A 307 -0.88 -2.79 36.68
C LEU A 307 -2.00 -3.53 37.42
N PHE A 308 -1.73 -3.99 38.64
CA PHE A 308 -2.69 -4.68 39.50
C PHE A 308 -2.21 -4.69 40.95
N ASP A 309 -3.13 -4.80 41.90
CA ASP A 309 -2.82 -4.97 43.33
C ASP A 309 -2.43 -6.43 43.59
N ALA A 310 -1.12 -6.70 43.73
CA ALA A 310 -0.61 -8.06 43.81
C ALA A 310 -0.66 -8.65 45.21
N ASP A 311 -0.61 -7.81 46.26
CA ASP A 311 -0.56 -8.25 47.65
C ASP A 311 -1.80 -7.86 48.49
N GLY A 312 -2.73 -7.10 47.91
CA GLY A 312 -4.01 -6.72 48.50
C GLY A 312 -3.93 -5.47 49.39
N ASP A 313 -2.89 -4.65 49.27
CA ASP A 313 -2.73 -3.43 50.09
C ASP A 313 -3.45 -2.19 49.50
N GLY A 314 -3.94 -2.31 48.27
CA GLY A 314 -4.73 -1.31 47.57
C GLY A 314 -3.92 -0.33 46.71
N ASP A 315 -2.60 -0.46 46.63
CA ASP A 315 -1.80 0.19 45.59
C ASP A 315 -1.64 -0.71 44.34
N LEU A 316 -1.27 -0.12 43.20
CA LEU A 316 -1.06 -0.86 41.96
C LEU A 316 0.42 -1.23 41.81
N ASP A 317 0.69 -2.54 41.87
CA ASP A 317 1.97 -3.10 41.46
C ASP A 317 2.09 -3.18 39.94
N LEU A 318 3.33 -3.04 39.44
CA LEU A 318 3.66 -3.24 38.04
C LEU A 318 4.29 -4.63 37.82
N TYR A 319 3.62 -5.47 37.03
CA TYR A 319 4.23 -6.65 36.44
C TYR A 319 4.70 -6.35 35.02
N ALA A 320 5.99 -6.59 34.76
CA ALA A 320 6.60 -6.45 33.46
C ALA A 320 7.06 -7.81 32.92
N ALA A 321 6.60 -8.16 31.73
CA ALA A 321 7.11 -9.27 30.94
C ALA A 321 8.16 -8.72 29.97
N SER A 322 9.40 -9.17 30.14
CA SER A 322 10.51 -8.73 29.31
C SER A 322 10.83 -9.75 28.22
N GLY A 323 11.10 -9.28 27.00
CA GLY A 323 11.40 -10.11 25.83
C GLY A 323 12.30 -9.39 24.82
N GLY A 324 12.70 -10.10 23.77
CA GLY A 324 13.47 -9.54 22.67
C GLY A 324 13.79 -10.56 21.58
N TYR A 325 13.40 -10.26 20.33
CA TYR A 325 13.67 -11.13 19.18
C TYR A 325 15.12 -11.02 18.67
N GLU A 326 15.90 -10.05 19.15
CA GLU A 326 17.23 -9.75 18.64
C GLU A 326 18.32 -10.75 19.04
N ASP A 327 18.13 -11.42 20.18
CA ASP A 327 19.07 -12.43 20.66
C ASP A 327 18.61 -13.86 20.25
N ALA A 328 19.54 -14.81 20.24
CA ALA A 328 19.26 -16.16 19.76
C ALA A 328 18.32 -16.95 20.70
N PRO A 329 17.56 -17.94 20.19
CA PRO A 329 16.74 -18.82 21.01
C PRO A 329 17.52 -19.43 22.19
N GLY A 330 16.95 -19.33 23.40
CA GLY A 330 17.56 -19.85 24.63
C GLY A 330 18.59 -18.92 25.30
N SER A 331 18.78 -17.70 24.80
CA SER A 331 19.50 -16.66 25.53
C SER A 331 18.70 -16.15 26.73
N LYS A 332 19.35 -15.45 27.67
CA LYS A 332 18.67 -14.83 28.81
C LYS A 332 17.67 -13.73 28.39
N SER A 333 17.87 -13.14 27.21
CA SER A 333 17.05 -12.04 26.69
C SER A 333 16.01 -12.47 25.65
N TYR A 334 15.93 -13.78 25.34
CA TYR A 334 14.99 -14.35 24.36
C TYR A 334 13.66 -14.69 25.02
#